data_AF-C9KPH2-F1
#
_entry.id   AF-C9KPH2-F1
#
_cell.length_a   1.000
_cell.length_b   1.000
_cell.length_c   1.000
_cell.angle_alpha   90.00
_cell.angle_beta   90.00
_cell.angle_gamma   90.00
#
_symmetry.space_group_name_H-M   'P 1'
#
loop_
_entity.id
_entity.type
_entity.pdbx_description
1 polymer ?
#
loop_
_entity_poly.entity_id
_entity_poly.type
_entity_poly.pdbx_seq_one_letter_code
_entity_poly.pdbx_strand_id
1 'polypeptide(L)' 'MIVWSQAAIADFVKEQDIGFCVDKLSDINTVLDSMTEEDYARYLKNITALQEKVINGYFTKKAIRKAMDLM' A
#
# COMPACT_ATOMS: atom_id res chain seq x y z
N MET A 1 -2.62 -2.91 -5.47
CA MET A 1 -3.00 -3.74 -4.28
C MET A 1 -4.47 -3.47 -3.95
N ILE A 2 -5.23 -4.48 -3.49
CA ILE A 2 -6.63 -4.32 -3.09
C ILE A 2 -6.72 -4.68 -1.60
N VAL A 3 -7.24 -3.77 -0.77
CA VAL A 3 -7.25 -3.93 0.69
C VAL A 3 -8.65 -3.70 1.26
N TRP A 4 -9.00 -4.43 2.31
CA TRP A 4 -10.21 -4.15 3.07
C TRP A 4 -10.05 -2.83 3.83
N SER A 5 -10.99 -1.89 3.67
CA SER A 5 -10.88 -0.52 4.19
C SER A 5 -10.68 -0.41 5.71
N GLN A 6 -11.11 -1.42 6.48
CA GLN A 6 -10.89 -1.48 7.93
C GLN A 6 -9.61 -2.24 8.35
N ALA A 7 -8.81 -2.74 7.40
CA ALA A 7 -7.54 -3.37 7.72
C ALA A 7 -6.54 -2.33 8.25
N ALA A 8 -5.70 -2.73 9.21
CA ALA A 8 -4.68 -1.85 9.80
C ALA A 8 -3.71 -1.23 8.75
N ILE A 9 -3.54 -1.89 7.59
CA ILE A 9 -2.69 -1.41 6.49
C ILE A 9 -3.41 -0.42 5.55
N ALA A 10 -4.73 -0.25 5.67
CA ALA A 10 -5.53 0.52 4.71
C ALA A 10 -5.07 1.98 4.57
N ASP A 11 -4.77 2.64 5.69
CA ASP A 11 -4.27 4.02 5.68
C ASP A 11 -2.91 4.11 4.97
N PHE A 12 -2.02 3.16 5.24
CA PHE A 12 -0.73 3.09 4.55
C PHE A 12 -0.89 2.91 3.03
N VAL A 13 -1.83 2.07 2.58
CA VAL A 13 -2.10 1.88 1.14
C VAL A 13 -2.59 3.16 0.48
N LYS A 14 -3.50 3.89 1.13
CA LYS A 14 -4.05 5.16 0.64
C LYS A 14 -2.97 6.25 0.63
N GLU A 15 -2.20 6.37 1.71
CA GLU A 15 -1.12 7.36 1.84
C GLU A 15 0.02 7.15 0.84
N GLN A 16 0.38 5.90 0.56
CA GLN A 16 1.41 5.58 -0.43
C GLN A 16 0.88 5.55 -1.87
N ASP A 17 -0.45 5.62 -2.06
CA ASP A 17 -1.11 5.56 -3.38
C ASP A 17 -0.62 4.37 -4.22
N ILE A 18 -0.74 3.16 -3.65
CA ILE A 18 -0.24 1.88 -4.22
C ILE A 18 -1.36 0.88 -4.50
N GLY A 19 -2.59 1.36 -4.54
CA GLY A 19 -3.79 0.56 -4.68
C GLY A 19 -5.01 1.26 -4.12
N PHE A 20 -6.06 0.49 -3.89
CA PHE A 20 -7.33 0.99 -3.40
C PHE A 20 -7.89 0.11 -2.28
N CYS A 21 -8.78 0.71 -1.48
CA CYS A 21 -9.49 0.04 -0.40
C CYS A 21 -10.96 -0.17 -0.76
N VAL A 22 -11.53 -1.30 -0.32
CA VAL A 22 -12.96 -1.62 -0.49
C VAL A 22 -13.58 -2.05 0.84
N ASP A 23 -14.85 -1.70 1.06
CA ASP A 23 -15.60 -2.16 2.23
C ASP A 23 -16.13 -3.60 2.02
N LYS A 24 -16.49 -3.94 0.78
CA LYS A 24 -17.03 -5.25 0.39
C LYS A 24 -16.36 -5.78 -0.87
N LEU A 25 -16.29 -7.11 -1.01
CA LEU A 25 -15.77 -7.75 -2.22
C LEU A 25 -16.56 -7.34 -3.48
N SER A 26 -17.86 -7.05 -3.35
CA SER A 26 -18.71 -6.58 -4.45
C SER A 26 -18.24 -5.27 -5.06
N ASP A 27 -17.54 -4.43 -4.30
CA ASP A 27 -17.17 -3.08 -4.72
C ASP A 27 -15.93 -3.09 -5.62
N ILE A 28 -15.21 -4.22 -5.68
CA ILE A 28 -14.00 -4.39 -6.48
C ILE A 28 -14.29 -4.13 -7.96
N ASN A 29 -15.36 -4.73 -8.50
CA ASN A 29 -15.71 -4.58 -9.91
C ASN A 29 -15.99 -3.12 -10.26
N THR A 30 -16.72 -2.39 -9.40
CA THR A 30 -17.00 -0.97 -9.60
C THR A 30 -15.72 -0.14 -9.71
N VAL A 31 -14.73 -0.41 -8.86
CA VAL A 31 -13.45 0.31 -8.93
C VAL A 31 -12.69 -0.04 -10.20
N LEU A 32 -12.58 -1.34 -10.52
CA LEU A 32 -11.86 -1.81 -11.71
C LEU A 32 -12.47 -1.29 -13.02
N ASP A 33 -13.80 -1.27 -13.13
CA ASP A 33 -14.52 -0.80 -14.32
C ASP A 33 -14.33 0.72 -14.55
N SER A 34 -14.07 1.47 -13.47
CA SER A 34 -13.84 2.93 -13.52
C SER A 34 -12.36 3.32 -13.63
N MET A 35 -11.44 2.36 -13.52
CA MET A 35 -10.01 2.61 -13.48
C MET A 35 -9.46 2.93 -14.86
N THR A 36 -8.68 4.00 -14.97
CA THR A 36 -7.98 4.32 -16.22
C THR A 36 -6.58 3.71 -16.26
N GLU A 37 -5.96 3.71 -17.44
CA GLU A 37 -4.55 3.30 -17.58
C GLU A 37 -3.62 4.20 -16.76
N GLU A 38 -3.92 5.50 -16.68
CA GLU A 38 -3.16 6.46 -15.90
C GLU A 38 -3.23 6.18 -14.39
N ASP A 39 -4.39 5.75 -13.89
CA ASP A 39 -4.55 5.34 -12.50
C ASP A 39 -3.67 4.13 -12.17
N TYR A 40 -3.70 3.10 -13.02
CA TYR A 40 -2.87 1.93 -12.84
C TYR A 40 -1.37 2.24 -12.96
N ALA A 41 -0.99 3.05 -13.95
CA ALA A 41 0.39 3.48 -14.14
C ALA A 41 0.92 4.27 -12.93
N ARG A 42 0.06 5.11 -12.32
CA ARG A 42 0.38 5.82 -11.07
C ARG A 42 0.66 4.85 -9.93
N TYR A 43 -0.21 3.84 -9.72
CA TYR A 43 0.04 2.80 -8.70
C TYR A 43 1.36 2.06 -8.94
N LEU A 44 1.65 1.68 -10.20
CA LEU A 44 2.87 0.97 -10.56
C LEU A 44 4.13 1.82 -10.30
N LYS A 45 4.06 3.12 -10.62
CA LYS A 45 5.14 4.06 -10.34
C LYS A 45 5.41 4.15 -8.83
N ASN A 46 4.36 4.31 -8.03
CA ASN A 46 4.49 4.52 -6.58
C ASN A 46 4.97 3.26 -5.86
N ILE A 47 4.49 2.07 -6.25
CA ILE A 47 4.87 0.81 -5.60
C ILE A 47 6.36 0.49 -5.81
N THR A 48 6.96 0.89 -6.93
CA THR A 48 8.37 0.61 -7.25
C THR A 48 9.31 1.12 -6.14
N ALA A 49 9.14 2.37 -5.71
CA ALA A 49 9.98 2.96 -4.65
C ALA A 49 9.74 2.29 -3.27
N LEU A 50 8.51 1.84 -3.01
CA LEU A 50 8.19 1.12 -1.78
C LEU A 50 8.78 -0.31 -1.79
N GLN A 51 8.70 -0.99 -2.94
CA GLN A 51 9.24 -2.33 -3.13
C GLN A 51 10.74 -2.35 -2.82
N GLU A 52 11.51 -1.38 -3.31
CA GLU A 52 12.94 -1.26 -2.98
C GLU A 52 13.20 -1.20 -1.47
N LYS A 53 12.37 -0.47 -0.72
CA LYS A 53 12.48 -0.43 0.76
C LYS A 53 12.18 -1.80 1.37
N VAL A 54 11.14 -2.47 0.90
CA VAL A 54 10.72 -3.78 1.42
C VAL A 54 11.81 -4.82 1.17
N ILE A 55 12.30 -4.97 -0.06
CA ILE A 55 13.28 -6.01 -0.42
C ILE A 55 14.63 -5.80 0.28
N ASN A 56 14.98 -4.55 0.60
CA ASN A 56 16.20 -4.23 1.35
C ASN A 56 16.02 -4.33 2.88
N GLY A 57 14.84 -4.76 3.35
CA GLY A 57 14.52 -4.94 4.76
C GLY A 57 14.42 -3.63 5.55
N TYR A 58 14.14 -2.50 4.89
CA TYR A 58 14.12 -1.18 5.49
C TYR A 58 13.19 -1.10 6.70
N PHE A 59 11.94 -1.56 6.57
CA PHE A 59 10.93 -1.45 7.62
C PHE A 59 11.27 -2.30 8.85
N THR A 60 11.78 -3.52 8.65
CA THR A 60 12.25 -4.39 9.73
C THR A 60 13.44 -3.77 10.46
N LYS A 61 14.46 -3.32 9.73
CA LYS A 61 15.64 -2.64 10.30
C LYS A 61 15.24 -1.39 11.08
N LYS A 62 14.29 -0.60 10.56
CA LYS A 62 13.75 0.59 11.21
C LYS A 62 13.02 0.25 12.51
N ALA A 63 12.19 -0.79 12.52
CA ALA A 63 11.49 -1.24 13.71
C ALA A 63 12.46 -1.71 14.81
N ILE A 64 13.48 -2.50 14.44
CA ILE A 64 14.52 -2.95 15.38
C ILE A 64 15.30 -1.76 15.96
N ARG A 65 15.78 -0.84 15.12
CA ARG A 65 16.50 0.37 15.61
C ARG A 65 15.62 1.17 16.57
N LYS A 66 14.35 1.40 16.22
CA LYS A 66 13.42 2.13 17.09
C LYS A 66 13.21 1.42 18.43
N ALA A 67 13.12 0.09 18.44
CA ALA A 67 13.00 -0.67 19.68
C ALA A 67 14.27 -0.60 20.53
N MET A 68 15.45 -0.56 19.91
CA MET A 68 16.73 -0.39 20.60
C MET A 68 16.93 1.01 21.17
N ASP A 69 16.52 2.05 20.45
CA ASP A 69 16.64 3.46 20.90
C ASP A 69 15.67 3.80 22.06
N LEU A 70 14.67 2.95 22.32
CA LEU A 70 13.73 3.07 23.44
C LEU A 70 14.23 2.38 24.73
N MET A 71 15.34 1.63 24.66
CA MET A 71 16.01 1.03 25.81
C MET A 71 17.07 1.98 26.37
#